data_AF-A0A945L2M9-F1
#
_entry.id   AF-A0A945L2M9-F1
#
_cell.length_a   1.000
_cell.length_b   1.000
_cell.length_c   1.000
_cell.angle_alpha   90.00
_cell.angle_beta   90.00
_cell.angle_gamma   90.00
#
_symmetry.space_group_name_H-M   'P 1'
#
loop_
_entity.id
_entity.type
_entity.pdbx_description
1 polymer ?
#
loop_
_entity_poly.entity_id
_entity_poly.type
_entity_poly.pdbx_seq_one_letter_code
_entity_poly.pdbx_strand_id
1 'polypeptide(L)'
;MRTNRPRIQPSLKIALFALLAACFTLRATAQAQDGFKSIFNGKDLSGWEGQEGLWRVEDGTIVGSTHGVTIENNTFLIYRKAEVGNFHLKLEFKLQGDSNSGIMYRAQDIDGLPNALSGPQLDIHPKPEYLGMYYSEKTGRGIVAQRGQKVMVPVELNAKGKSTPKVTGKVGNDSHFNVFDWNTYEVIAVGNRSIHKINGVVTVDVNDRHPNTAKKGVIGLQLHKGPSMLAFAKDIKLKQLRGKEAQGAIKAALADPKKKKAKTDPNEGKAINENRATPSNRITAKQDFQVDLVYSVPGSKQGSWVNLCLDGKGRIIASDQFGGLYRFPVPAAGETLDRSTIEKVPVDVEAANGMLWAFDALYLGVNNYNDNTKSGLYRLTDTNGDDQLDKVELLRQISARGDHGVHAVRLSPDGKSIFLITGNNTEPTEFSDSRVNTNWGEDHLLPRMPDGRGHNRDRLAPAGIIYQVDPDGQNFEVYSHGYRNIFDAEFNADGELFTYDADMEYDFNTPWYRPTRVLHTVSGSDYGWRNGTGKWPEW
;
A
#
# COMPACT_ATOMS: atom_id res chain seq x y z
N MET A 1 21.75 20.78 -55.55
CA MET A 1 22.47 20.50 -54.29
C MET A 1 22.12 19.07 -53.86
N ARG A 2 23.13 18.25 -53.56
CA ARG A 2 22.99 16.81 -53.27
C ARG A 2 22.45 16.57 -51.85
N THR A 3 21.60 15.57 -51.71
CA THR A 3 20.98 15.11 -50.46
C THR A 3 21.94 14.19 -49.69
N ASN A 4 22.08 14.40 -48.37
CA ASN A 4 22.82 13.52 -47.46
C ASN A 4 21.83 12.82 -46.50
N ARG A 5 21.88 11.48 -46.44
CA ARG A 5 21.32 10.66 -45.35
C ARG A 5 22.47 9.88 -44.69
N PRO A 6 22.52 9.74 -43.35
CA PRO A 6 23.54 8.92 -42.70
C PRO A 6 23.14 7.43 -42.60
N ARG A 7 24.14 6.54 -42.75
CA ARG A 7 24.06 5.09 -42.58
C ARG A 7 24.36 4.71 -41.12
N ILE A 8 23.57 3.79 -40.55
CA ILE A 8 23.79 3.17 -39.23
C ILE A 8 24.54 1.84 -39.41
N GLN A 9 25.58 1.59 -38.60
CA GLN A 9 26.41 0.37 -38.63
C GLN A 9 25.83 -0.78 -37.77
N PRO A 10 26.11 -2.06 -38.10
CA PRO A 10 25.54 -3.23 -37.43
C PRO A 10 26.52 -3.84 -36.41
N SER A 11 26.51 -3.39 -35.15
CA SER A 11 27.30 -4.04 -34.08
C SER A 11 26.52 -4.28 -32.77
N LEU A 12 25.23 -3.95 -32.71
CA LEU A 12 24.42 -3.98 -31.47
C LEU A 12 23.57 -5.25 -31.26
N LYS A 13 23.76 -6.32 -32.05
CA LYS A 13 22.89 -7.52 -31.99
C LYS A 13 23.43 -8.70 -31.18
N ILE A 14 24.71 -8.70 -30.79
CA ILE A 14 25.33 -9.87 -30.12
C ILE A 14 25.34 -9.72 -28.58
N ALA A 15 25.35 -8.49 -28.05
CA ALA A 15 25.29 -8.24 -26.60
C ALA A 15 23.91 -8.54 -25.97
N LEU A 16 22.83 -8.52 -26.76
CA LEU A 16 21.46 -8.66 -26.27
C LEU A 16 21.06 -10.12 -25.96
N PHE A 17 21.71 -11.11 -26.59
CA PHE A 17 21.41 -12.53 -26.36
C PHE A 17 22.09 -13.11 -25.11
N ALA A 18 23.23 -12.56 -24.69
CA ALA A 18 23.93 -13.01 -23.47
C ALA A 18 23.25 -12.49 -22.19
N LEU A 19 22.63 -11.30 -22.23
CA LEU A 19 21.92 -10.74 -21.08
C LEU A 19 20.58 -11.45 -20.79
N LEU A 20 19.88 -11.94 -21.83
CA LEU A 20 18.60 -12.66 -21.65
C LEU A 20 18.76 -14.03 -20.99
N ALA A 21 19.88 -14.72 -21.19
CA ALA A 21 20.14 -16.01 -20.55
C ALA A 21 20.48 -15.86 -19.05
N ALA A 22 21.18 -14.79 -18.67
CA ALA A 22 21.52 -14.50 -17.28
C ALA A 22 20.30 -14.10 -16.43
N CYS A 23 19.31 -13.42 -17.02
CA CYS A 23 18.05 -13.06 -16.35
C CYS A 23 17.13 -14.27 -16.09
N PHE A 24 17.26 -15.37 -16.86
CA PHE A 24 16.48 -16.59 -16.58
C PHE A 24 17.07 -17.42 -15.44
N THR A 25 18.38 -17.35 -15.19
CA THR A 25 19.02 -18.09 -14.09
C THR A 25 18.88 -17.42 -12.72
N LEU A 26 18.71 -16.08 -12.64
CA LEU A 26 18.50 -15.39 -11.35
C LEU A 26 17.06 -15.47 -10.81
N ARG A 27 16.06 -15.80 -11.63
CA ARG A 27 14.66 -15.95 -11.18
C ARG A 27 14.44 -17.15 -10.25
N ALA A 28 15.28 -18.17 -10.31
CA ALA A 28 15.11 -19.39 -9.51
C ALA A 28 15.65 -19.28 -8.07
N THR A 29 16.52 -18.32 -7.78
CA THR A 29 17.25 -18.26 -6.49
C THR A 29 16.62 -17.31 -5.46
N ALA A 30 15.83 -16.31 -5.86
CA ALA A 30 15.21 -15.37 -4.93
C ALA A 30 14.05 -15.97 -4.11
N GLN A 31 13.43 -17.04 -4.60
CA GLN A 31 12.30 -17.70 -3.91
C GLN A 31 12.74 -18.67 -2.79
N ALA A 32 14.05 -18.84 -2.58
CA ALA A 32 14.62 -19.84 -1.68
C ALA A 32 14.96 -19.34 -0.27
N GLN A 33 14.81 -18.05 0.05
CA GLN A 33 15.46 -17.47 1.22
C GLN A 33 14.85 -17.85 2.60
N ASP A 34 13.59 -18.32 2.65
CA ASP A 34 12.95 -18.82 3.90
C ASP A 34 12.48 -20.29 3.84
N GLY A 35 12.75 -20.99 2.74
CA GLY A 35 12.38 -22.41 2.55
C GLY A 35 10.91 -22.70 2.19
N PHE A 36 10.08 -21.67 2.01
CA PHE A 36 8.72 -21.82 1.47
C PHE A 36 8.72 -21.97 -0.05
N LYS A 37 7.85 -22.85 -0.56
CA LYS A 37 7.58 -23.00 -2.00
C LYS A 37 6.13 -22.69 -2.29
N SER A 38 5.86 -21.92 -3.34
CA SER A 38 4.48 -21.73 -3.80
C SER A 38 3.94 -23.05 -4.36
N ILE A 39 2.75 -23.46 -3.93
CA ILE A 39 2.04 -24.63 -4.46
C ILE A 39 0.88 -24.27 -5.38
N PHE A 40 0.62 -22.97 -5.53
CA PHE A 40 -0.28 -22.41 -6.54
C PHE A 40 0.50 -21.48 -7.48
N ASN A 41 0.24 -21.59 -8.78
CA ASN A 41 0.99 -20.87 -9.82
C ASN A 41 0.37 -19.52 -10.21
N GLY A 42 -0.80 -19.18 -9.69
CA GLY A 42 -1.52 -17.94 -9.99
C GLY A 42 -2.11 -17.86 -11.40
N LYS A 43 -2.10 -18.95 -12.18
CA LYS A 43 -2.56 -18.97 -13.57
C LYS A 43 -3.65 -20.00 -13.82
N ASP A 44 -3.47 -21.20 -13.28
CA ASP A 44 -4.36 -22.33 -13.50
C ASP A 44 -4.30 -23.31 -12.32
N LEU A 45 -5.10 -24.37 -12.38
CA LEU A 45 -5.19 -25.39 -11.34
C LEU A 45 -4.15 -26.52 -11.51
N SER A 46 -3.03 -26.29 -12.20
CA SER A 46 -2.00 -27.32 -12.40
C SER A 46 -1.49 -27.91 -11.09
N GLY A 47 -1.74 -29.20 -10.88
CA GLY A 47 -1.39 -29.92 -9.64
C GLY A 47 -2.47 -29.91 -8.57
N TRP A 48 -3.61 -29.27 -8.85
CA TRP A 48 -4.82 -29.31 -8.05
C TRP A 48 -5.89 -30.14 -8.76
N GLU A 49 -6.63 -30.90 -7.98
CA GLU A 49 -7.71 -31.76 -8.46
C GLU A 49 -8.96 -31.48 -7.63
N GLY A 50 -10.05 -31.11 -8.29
CA GLY A 50 -11.32 -30.81 -7.65
C GLY A 50 -12.46 -31.20 -8.57
N GLN A 51 -13.68 -31.20 -8.03
CA GLN A 51 -14.87 -31.47 -8.80
C GLN A 51 -15.03 -30.46 -9.95
N GLU A 52 -15.32 -30.97 -11.14
CA GLU A 52 -15.48 -30.17 -12.36
C GLU A 52 -16.59 -29.10 -12.20
N GLY A 53 -16.37 -27.93 -12.78
CA GLY A 53 -17.32 -26.81 -12.76
C GLY A 53 -17.38 -26.00 -11.46
N LEU A 54 -16.77 -26.46 -10.36
CA LEU A 54 -16.80 -25.75 -9.07
C LEU A 54 -15.60 -24.84 -8.84
N TRP A 55 -14.50 -25.03 -9.57
CA TRP A 55 -13.24 -24.34 -9.32
C TRP A 55 -12.69 -23.69 -10.58
N ARG A 56 -12.17 -22.47 -10.43
CA ARG A 56 -11.50 -21.72 -11.51
C ARG A 56 -10.40 -20.83 -10.94
N VAL A 57 -9.62 -20.22 -11.83
CA VAL A 57 -8.64 -19.19 -11.48
C VAL A 57 -9.05 -17.86 -12.10
N GLU A 58 -9.13 -16.82 -11.29
CA GLU A 58 -9.41 -15.44 -11.70
C GLU A 58 -8.39 -14.52 -11.02
N ASP A 59 -7.71 -13.66 -11.77
CA ASP A 59 -6.76 -12.66 -11.25
C ASP A 59 -5.76 -13.20 -10.22
N GLY A 60 -5.14 -14.34 -10.52
CA GLY A 60 -4.17 -14.96 -9.61
C GLY A 60 -4.78 -15.55 -8.34
N THR A 61 -6.08 -15.82 -8.33
CA THR A 61 -6.84 -16.34 -7.19
C THR A 61 -7.60 -17.60 -7.57
N ILE A 62 -7.53 -18.64 -6.75
CA ILE A 62 -8.42 -19.80 -6.85
C ILE A 62 -9.81 -19.37 -6.35
N VAL A 63 -10.83 -19.57 -7.18
CA VAL A 63 -12.22 -19.30 -6.85
C VAL A 63 -13.01 -20.61 -6.88
N GLY A 64 -13.47 -21.04 -5.72
CA GLY A 64 -14.44 -22.12 -5.56
C GLY A 64 -15.85 -21.55 -5.44
N SER A 65 -16.84 -22.13 -6.13
CA SER A 65 -18.23 -21.70 -6.04
C SER A 65 -19.19 -22.89 -6.04
N THR A 66 -20.22 -22.82 -5.20
CA THR A 66 -21.40 -23.69 -5.26
C THR A 66 -22.63 -22.96 -5.79
N HIS A 67 -22.44 -21.76 -6.37
CA HIS A 67 -23.56 -20.98 -6.88
C HIS A 67 -24.21 -21.69 -8.08
N GLY A 68 -25.53 -21.88 -8.00
CA GLY A 68 -26.29 -22.59 -9.04
C GLY A 68 -26.07 -24.10 -9.09
N VAL A 69 -25.31 -24.68 -8.15
CA VAL A 69 -25.01 -26.12 -8.11
C VAL A 69 -25.21 -26.68 -6.70
N THR A 70 -26.07 -27.68 -6.56
CA THR A 70 -26.21 -28.42 -5.30
C THR A 70 -25.17 -29.53 -5.23
N ILE A 71 -24.30 -29.48 -4.23
CA ILE A 71 -23.33 -30.55 -3.97
C ILE A 71 -23.88 -31.56 -2.95
N GLU A 72 -23.65 -32.86 -3.19
CA GLU A 72 -24.20 -33.94 -2.35
C GLU A 72 -23.43 -34.13 -1.04
N ASN A 73 -22.13 -33.79 -1.04
CA ASN A 73 -21.18 -33.91 0.06
C ASN A 73 -20.22 -32.72 0.07
N ASN A 74 -19.50 -32.51 1.18
CA ASN A 74 -18.35 -31.60 1.19
C ASN A 74 -17.34 -32.06 0.13
N THR A 75 -16.91 -31.14 -0.71
CA THR A 75 -15.96 -31.40 -1.81
C THR A 75 -14.74 -30.50 -1.65
N PHE A 76 -13.59 -30.97 -2.13
CA PHE A 76 -12.32 -30.30 -1.90
C PHE A 76 -11.54 -30.08 -3.20
N LEU A 77 -10.85 -28.95 -3.29
CA LEU A 77 -9.76 -28.76 -4.24
C LEU A 77 -8.47 -29.27 -3.60
N ILE A 78 -7.92 -30.35 -4.14
CA ILE A 78 -6.89 -31.15 -3.51
C ILE A 78 -5.55 -30.93 -4.21
N TYR A 79 -4.51 -30.56 -3.48
CA TYR A 79 -3.17 -30.46 -4.04
C TYR A 79 -2.53 -31.85 -4.13
N ARG A 80 -2.36 -32.36 -5.35
CA ARG A 80 -1.87 -33.74 -5.61
C ARG A 80 -0.35 -33.84 -5.78
N LYS A 81 0.36 -32.71 -5.90
CA LYS A 81 1.82 -32.71 -6.13
C LYS A 81 2.66 -32.83 -4.86
N ALA A 82 2.07 -32.93 -3.67
CA ALA A 82 2.81 -33.20 -2.43
C ALA A 82 1.94 -33.85 -1.33
N GLU A 83 2.55 -34.77 -0.57
CA GLU A 83 2.09 -35.14 0.77
C GLU A 83 2.79 -34.26 1.82
N VAL A 84 2.04 -33.87 2.86
CA VAL A 84 2.54 -33.08 3.98
C VAL A 84 2.54 -33.90 5.26
N GLY A 85 3.70 -33.98 5.92
CA GLY A 85 3.88 -34.62 7.22
C GLY A 85 4.17 -33.57 8.29
N ASN A 86 5.45 -33.26 8.49
CA ASN A 86 5.86 -32.08 9.26
C ASN A 86 5.97 -30.88 8.32
N PHE A 87 5.16 -29.84 8.53
CA PHE A 87 5.10 -28.73 7.59
C PHE A 87 4.62 -27.42 8.23
N HIS A 88 4.84 -26.34 7.50
CA HIS A 88 4.24 -25.02 7.70
C HIS A 88 3.56 -24.62 6.39
N LEU A 89 2.23 -24.54 6.42
CA LEU A 89 1.40 -24.04 5.32
C LEU A 89 0.98 -22.62 5.64
N LYS A 90 1.06 -21.72 4.65
CA LYS A 90 0.58 -20.34 4.72
C LYS A 90 -0.23 -20.03 3.46
N LEU A 91 -1.40 -19.42 3.59
CA LEU A 91 -2.21 -18.96 2.47
C LEU A 91 -3.10 -17.79 2.86
N GLU A 92 -3.53 -17.00 1.88
CA GLU A 92 -4.63 -16.05 2.03
C GLU A 92 -5.94 -16.74 1.67
N PHE A 93 -6.98 -16.55 2.49
CA PHE A 93 -8.31 -17.10 2.23
C PHE A 93 -9.40 -16.09 2.62
N LYS A 94 -10.51 -16.05 1.86
CA LYS A 94 -11.74 -15.36 2.26
C LYS A 94 -12.98 -16.08 1.74
N LEU A 95 -14.12 -15.79 2.36
CA LEU A 95 -15.43 -16.30 1.98
C LEU A 95 -16.34 -15.20 1.45
N GLN A 96 -17.39 -15.61 0.76
CA GLN A 96 -18.59 -14.81 0.53
C GLN A 96 -19.81 -15.74 0.51
N GLY A 97 -20.92 -15.28 1.07
CA GLY A 97 -22.13 -16.08 1.29
C GLY A 97 -22.26 -16.62 2.72
N ASP A 98 -23.33 -17.37 2.98
CA ASP A 98 -23.69 -17.84 4.33
C ASP A 98 -23.31 -19.31 4.52
N SER A 99 -22.01 -19.59 4.49
CA SER A 99 -21.47 -20.95 4.68
C SER A 99 -20.11 -20.92 5.36
N ASN A 100 -19.60 -22.09 5.73
CA ASN A 100 -18.25 -22.30 6.24
C ASN A 100 -17.38 -22.99 5.18
N SER A 101 -16.07 -22.99 5.44
CA SER A 101 -15.07 -23.71 4.65
C SER A 101 -13.98 -24.22 5.60
N GLY A 102 -12.89 -24.72 5.05
CA GLY A 102 -11.74 -25.12 5.81
C GLY A 102 -10.56 -25.53 4.96
N ILE A 103 -9.41 -25.56 5.63
CA ILE A 103 -8.13 -26.00 5.08
C ILE A 103 -7.83 -27.37 5.70
N MET A 104 -8.03 -28.41 4.89
CA MET A 104 -7.66 -29.78 5.23
C MET A 104 -6.17 -29.97 5.07
N TYR A 105 -5.56 -30.72 5.97
CA TYR A 105 -4.14 -31.06 5.91
C TYR A 105 -3.89 -32.45 6.47
N ARG A 106 -2.79 -33.09 6.04
CA ARG A 106 -2.53 -34.51 6.35
C ARG A 106 -3.74 -35.40 6.05
N ALA A 107 -4.59 -34.95 5.12
CA ALA A 107 -5.87 -35.57 4.87
C ALA A 107 -5.70 -36.81 3.99
N GLN A 108 -6.65 -37.73 4.10
CA GLN A 108 -6.71 -38.95 3.32
C GLN A 108 -7.94 -38.89 2.41
N ASP A 109 -7.80 -39.38 1.19
CA ASP A 109 -8.94 -39.61 0.31
C ASP A 109 -9.93 -40.57 0.98
N ILE A 110 -11.22 -40.39 0.68
CA ILE A 110 -12.27 -41.31 1.12
C ILE A 110 -12.59 -42.23 -0.04
N ASP A 111 -12.33 -43.53 0.14
CA ASP A 111 -12.61 -44.54 -0.88
C ASP A 111 -14.07 -44.48 -1.35
N GLY A 112 -14.25 -44.44 -2.67
CA GLY A 112 -15.57 -44.39 -3.31
C GLY A 112 -16.22 -43.00 -3.33
N LEU A 113 -15.57 -41.94 -2.82
CA LEU A 113 -16.09 -40.57 -2.86
C LEU A 113 -15.05 -39.61 -3.48
N PRO A 114 -15.16 -39.30 -4.79
CA PRO A 114 -14.25 -38.38 -5.46
C PRO A 114 -14.20 -37.01 -4.78
N ASN A 115 -13.00 -36.44 -4.72
CA ASN A 115 -12.73 -35.13 -4.13
C ASN A 115 -13.24 -34.97 -2.68
N ALA A 116 -13.46 -36.06 -1.94
CA ALA A 116 -13.80 -36.05 -0.53
C ALA A 116 -12.58 -36.47 0.31
N LEU A 117 -12.37 -35.77 1.43
CA LEU A 117 -11.23 -36.00 2.29
C LEU A 117 -11.67 -36.27 3.73
N SER A 118 -10.87 -37.05 4.46
CA SER A 118 -10.96 -37.24 5.91
C SER A 118 -9.67 -36.82 6.60
N GLY A 119 -9.76 -36.24 7.80
CA GLY A 119 -8.59 -35.80 8.56
C GLY A 119 -8.75 -34.44 9.25
N PRO A 120 -7.64 -33.85 9.71
CA PRO A 120 -7.69 -32.59 10.44
C PRO A 120 -7.89 -31.39 9.50
N GLN A 121 -8.66 -30.44 9.99
CA GLN A 121 -9.09 -29.22 9.31
C GLN A 121 -8.90 -28.01 10.22
N LEU A 122 -8.31 -26.96 9.66
CA LEU A 122 -8.49 -25.60 10.18
C LEU A 122 -9.82 -25.08 9.62
N ASP A 123 -10.79 -24.85 10.50
CA ASP A 123 -12.13 -24.42 10.09
C ASP A 123 -12.22 -22.91 9.84
N ILE A 124 -12.87 -22.50 8.76
CA ILE A 124 -13.14 -21.11 8.41
C ILE A 124 -14.64 -20.90 8.51
N HIS A 125 -15.09 -20.44 9.69
CA HIS A 125 -16.50 -20.37 10.05
C HIS A 125 -16.87 -18.93 10.46
N PRO A 126 -18.03 -18.38 10.04
CA PRO A 126 -18.45 -17.01 10.40
C PRO A 126 -18.61 -16.78 11.91
N LYS A 127 -19.03 -17.82 12.65
CA LYS A 127 -19.09 -17.80 14.13
C LYS A 127 -17.69 -17.68 14.76
N PRO A 128 -17.42 -16.64 15.58
CA PRO A 128 -16.09 -16.36 16.13
C PRO A 128 -15.45 -17.51 16.93
N GLU A 129 -16.24 -18.32 17.62
CA GLU A 129 -15.77 -19.45 18.44
C GLU A 129 -15.26 -20.64 17.62
N TYR A 130 -15.71 -20.76 16.36
CA TYR A 130 -15.34 -21.84 15.43
C TYR A 130 -14.26 -21.41 14.42
N LEU A 131 -14.07 -20.10 14.22
CA LEU A 131 -13.05 -19.59 13.32
C LEU A 131 -11.63 -19.96 13.76
N GLY A 132 -10.92 -20.72 12.94
CA GLY A 132 -9.57 -21.22 13.22
C GLY A 132 -9.53 -22.40 14.19
N MET A 133 -10.67 -23.05 14.45
CA MET A 133 -10.74 -24.24 15.31
C MET A 133 -10.03 -25.44 14.66
N TYR A 134 -9.73 -26.46 15.47
CA TYR A 134 -9.33 -27.77 14.98
C TYR A 134 -10.57 -28.66 14.88
N TYR A 135 -10.97 -28.96 13.66
CA TYR A 135 -12.01 -29.93 13.35
C TYR A 135 -11.39 -31.20 12.76
N SER A 136 -11.96 -32.37 13.07
CA SER A 136 -11.51 -33.67 12.56
C SER A 136 -12.59 -34.24 11.65
N GLU A 137 -12.48 -33.88 10.37
CA GLU A 137 -13.47 -34.14 9.32
C GLU A 137 -13.55 -35.61 8.97
N LYS A 138 -14.78 -36.14 8.96
CA LYS A 138 -15.10 -37.55 8.61
C LYS A 138 -14.29 -38.62 9.36
N THR A 139 -13.71 -38.31 10.52
CA THR A 139 -13.02 -39.28 11.40
C THR A 139 -13.88 -39.75 12.58
N GLY A 140 -15.12 -39.24 12.71
CA GLY A 140 -16.00 -39.48 13.86
C GLY A 140 -15.65 -38.70 15.15
N ARG A 141 -14.66 -37.79 15.10
CA ARG A 141 -14.18 -37.02 16.27
C ARG A 141 -14.76 -35.60 16.36
N GLY A 142 -15.07 -34.97 15.24
CA GLY A 142 -15.68 -33.62 15.20
C GLY A 142 -14.74 -32.54 15.76
N ILE A 143 -15.28 -31.64 16.58
CA ILE A 143 -14.52 -30.53 17.18
C ILE A 143 -13.50 -31.08 18.20
N VAL A 144 -12.22 -30.87 17.94
CA VAL A 144 -11.12 -31.26 18.85
C VAL A 144 -10.70 -30.10 19.74
N ALA A 145 -10.66 -28.88 19.19
CA ALA A 145 -10.32 -27.66 19.93
C ALA A 145 -11.03 -26.46 19.32
N GLN A 146 -11.75 -25.68 20.12
CA GLN A 146 -12.33 -24.40 19.69
C GLN A 146 -11.28 -23.29 19.72
N ARG A 147 -11.59 -22.16 19.07
CA ARG A 147 -10.72 -20.98 19.07
C ARG A 147 -10.35 -20.56 20.51
N GLY A 148 -9.09 -20.24 20.71
CA GLY A 148 -8.52 -19.81 21.98
C GLY A 148 -8.06 -20.95 22.89
N GLN A 149 -8.16 -22.22 22.46
CA GLN A 149 -7.85 -23.37 23.31
C GLN A 149 -6.48 -23.99 23.01
N LYS A 150 -5.76 -24.32 24.09
CA LYS A 150 -4.66 -25.29 24.07
C LYS A 150 -5.20 -26.65 24.50
N VAL A 151 -5.06 -27.66 23.66
CA VAL A 151 -5.69 -28.98 23.89
C VAL A 151 -4.66 -30.10 23.84
N MET A 152 -4.88 -31.11 24.68
CA MET A 152 -4.19 -32.40 24.64
C MET A 152 -5.22 -33.51 24.44
N VAL A 153 -5.05 -34.31 23.39
CA VAL A 153 -5.85 -35.51 23.17
C VAL A 153 -5.04 -36.73 23.64
N PRO A 154 -5.52 -37.48 24.65
CA PRO A 154 -4.80 -38.64 25.18
C PRO A 154 -4.71 -39.79 24.19
N VAL A 155 -3.74 -40.69 24.42
CA VAL A 155 -3.61 -41.95 23.66
C VAL A 155 -4.70 -42.93 24.10
N GLU A 156 -5.07 -42.88 25.38
CA GLU A 156 -6.02 -43.78 26.01
C GLU A 156 -7.42 -43.61 25.42
N LEU A 157 -8.03 -44.74 25.03
CA LEU A 157 -9.40 -44.82 24.57
C LEU A 157 -10.29 -45.32 25.71
N ASN A 158 -11.50 -44.75 25.83
CA ASN A 158 -12.50 -45.31 26.73
C ASN A 158 -13.08 -46.63 26.18
N ALA A 159 -13.95 -47.30 26.95
CA ALA A 159 -14.59 -48.55 26.54
C ALA A 159 -15.40 -48.48 25.23
N LYS A 160 -15.70 -47.26 24.74
CA LYS A 160 -16.37 -47.02 23.45
C LYS A 160 -15.39 -46.64 22.33
N GLY A 161 -14.10 -46.82 22.55
CA GLY A 161 -13.05 -46.50 21.58
C GLY A 161 -12.81 -45.01 21.36
N LYS A 162 -13.30 -44.12 22.24
CA LYS A 162 -13.17 -42.67 22.09
C LYS A 162 -12.11 -42.10 23.04
N SER A 163 -11.29 -41.17 22.54
CA SER A 163 -10.42 -40.31 23.36
C SER A 163 -11.01 -38.90 23.42
N THR A 164 -11.18 -38.37 24.63
CA THR A 164 -11.79 -37.05 24.85
C THR A 164 -10.71 -35.96 24.89
N PRO A 165 -10.81 -34.91 24.05
CA PRO A 165 -9.90 -33.77 24.12
C PRO A 165 -9.94 -33.07 25.48
N LYS A 166 -8.78 -32.77 26.07
CA LYS A 166 -8.66 -32.04 27.33
C LYS A 166 -8.11 -30.64 27.08
N VAL A 167 -8.84 -29.61 27.48
CA VAL A 167 -8.33 -28.22 27.48
C VAL A 167 -7.29 -28.09 28.59
N THR A 168 -6.09 -27.67 28.22
CA THR A 168 -4.91 -27.57 29.10
C THR A 168 -4.39 -26.13 29.24
N GLY A 169 -5.03 -25.18 28.56
CA GLY A 169 -4.69 -23.77 28.63
C GLY A 169 -5.43 -22.95 27.58
N LYS A 170 -5.11 -21.65 27.54
CA LYS A 170 -5.61 -20.69 26.55
C LYS A 170 -4.48 -20.24 25.63
N VAL A 171 -4.83 -19.90 24.39
CA VAL A 171 -3.93 -19.29 23.39
C VAL A 171 -4.65 -18.14 22.70
N GLY A 172 -3.89 -17.34 21.95
CA GLY A 172 -4.45 -16.21 21.22
C GLY A 172 -4.74 -15.01 22.13
N ASN A 173 -5.65 -14.16 21.67
CA ASN A 173 -6.07 -12.91 22.28
C ASN A 173 -7.51 -12.58 21.84
N ASP A 174 -8.00 -11.41 22.23
CA ASP A 174 -9.35 -10.92 21.92
C ASP A 174 -9.49 -10.34 20.49
N SER A 175 -8.59 -10.69 19.55
CA SER A 175 -8.70 -10.22 18.17
C SER A 175 -10.02 -10.68 17.53
N HIS A 176 -10.57 -9.86 16.65
CA HIS A 176 -11.73 -10.22 15.83
C HIS A 176 -11.29 -10.36 14.38
N PHE A 177 -11.76 -11.40 13.70
CA PHE A 177 -11.45 -11.66 12.31
C PHE A 177 -12.76 -11.80 11.54
N ASN A 178 -12.85 -11.13 10.41
CA ASN A 178 -13.98 -11.22 9.51
C ASN A 178 -13.63 -12.18 8.38
N VAL A 179 -14.37 -13.29 8.25
CA VAL A 179 -14.12 -14.31 7.21
C VAL A 179 -14.36 -13.80 5.79
N PHE A 180 -15.07 -12.68 5.64
CA PHE A 180 -15.33 -12.05 4.34
C PHE A 180 -14.16 -11.17 3.86
N ASP A 181 -13.24 -10.82 4.77
CA ASP A 181 -11.98 -10.17 4.43
C ASP A 181 -10.92 -11.22 4.10
N TRP A 182 -9.92 -10.82 3.30
CA TRP A 182 -8.71 -11.63 3.17
C TRP A 182 -8.06 -11.82 4.54
N ASN A 183 -7.78 -13.05 4.93
CA ASN A 183 -7.00 -13.35 6.13
C ASN A 183 -5.86 -14.31 5.77
N THR A 184 -4.72 -14.13 6.42
CA THR A 184 -3.62 -15.09 6.38
C THR A 184 -3.94 -16.25 7.32
N TYR A 185 -4.06 -17.45 6.78
CA TYR A 185 -4.19 -18.67 7.55
C TYR A 185 -2.85 -19.42 7.56
N GLU A 186 -2.48 -19.93 8.73
CA GLU A 186 -1.28 -20.76 8.88
C GLU A 186 -1.62 -22.07 9.59
N VAL A 187 -1.07 -23.17 9.09
CA VAL A 187 -1.07 -24.47 9.77
C VAL A 187 0.38 -24.91 9.97
N ILE A 188 0.78 -25.04 11.23
CA ILE A 188 2.09 -25.57 11.60
C ILE A 188 1.83 -26.92 12.27
N ALA A 189 2.20 -28.00 11.60
CA ALA A 189 1.98 -29.35 12.11
C ALA A 189 3.32 -30.10 12.20
N VAL A 190 3.69 -30.54 13.41
CA VAL A 190 4.94 -31.24 13.70
C VAL A 190 4.68 -32.40 14.66
N GLY A 191 4.88 -33.63 14.19
CA GLY A 191 4.50 -34.83 14.93
C GLY A 191 3.03 -34.79 15.31
N ASN A 192 2.73 -34.87 16.62
CA ASN A 192 1.38 -34.78 17.16
C ASN A 192 0.89 -33.35 17.40
N ARG A 193 1.76 -32.35 17.26
CA ARG A 193 1.40 -30.95 17.51
C ARG A 193 0.85 -30.32 16.25
N SER A 194 -0.31 -29.68 16.35
CA SER A 194 -0.89 -28.82 15.31
C SER A 194 -1.23 -27.46 15.91
N ILE A 195 -0.74 -26.41 15.27
CA ILE A 195 -1.01 -25.01 15.62
C ILE A 195 -1.68 -24.35 14.43
N HIS A 196 -2.80 -23.70 14.67
CA HIS A 196 -3.46 -22.86 13.67
C HIS A 196 -3.23 -21.39 14.01
N LYS A 197 -3.08 -20.56 12.99
CA LYS A 197 -2.98 -19.10 13.15
C LYS A 197 -3.86 -18.40 12.13
N ILE A 198 -4.39 -17.24 12.54
CA ILE A 198 -5.08 -16.28 11.68
C ILE A 198 -4.42 -14.93 11.88
N ASN A 199 -3.94 -14.32 10.80
CA ASN A 199 -3.22 -13.03 10.81
C ASN A 199 -2.12 -12.98 11.90
N GLY A 200 -1.36 -14.07 12.04
CA GLY A 200 -0.29 -14.21 13.01
C GLY A 200 -0.71 -14.53 14.46
N VAL A 201 -2.00 -14.49 14.79
CA VAL A 201 -2.53 -14.87 16.12
C VAL A 201 -2.77 -16.37 16.17
N VAL A 202 -2.24 -17.05 17.19
CA VAL A 202 -2.52 -18.48 17.43
C VAL A 202 -3.97 -18.67 17.84
N THR A 203 -4.73 -19.46 17.06
CA THR A 203 -6.14 -19.76 17.36
C THR A 203 -6.32 -21.07 18.11
N VAL A 204 -5.48 -22.08 17.85
CA VAL A 204 -5.44 -23.32 18.62
C VAL A 204 -4.03 -23.87 18.72
N ASP A 205 -3.77 -24.63 19.78
CA ASP A 205 -2.49 -25.30 20.02
C ASP A 205 -2.72 -26.73 20.54
N VAL A 206 -2.84 -27.69 19.63
CA VAL A 206 -3.33 -29.06 19.87
C VAL A 206 -2.20 -30.07 19.87
N ASN A 207 -2.11 -30.92 20.90
CA ASN A 207 -1.23 -32.10 20.93
C ASN A 207 -2.14 -33.32 20.78
N ASP A 208 -2.31 -33.76 19.55
CA ASP A 208 -3.22 -34.84 19.19
C ASP A 208 -2.48 -36.19 19.19
N ARG A 209 -2.51 -36.86 20.35
CA ARG A 209 -1.90 -38.18 20.54
C ARG A 209 -2.88 -39.32 20.25
N HIS A 210 -4.05 -39.04 19.68
CA HIS A 210 -4.99 -40.10 19.31
C HIS A 210 -4.32 -41.06 18.31
N PRO A 211 -4.45 -42.40 18.50
CA PRO A 211 -3.73 -43.38 17.69
C PRO A 211 -4.06 -43.28 16.20
N ASN A 212 -5.32 -42.95 15.87
CA ASN A 212 -5.79 -42.83 14.48
C ASN A 212 -5.60 -41.44 13.85
N THR A 213 -4.90 -40.51 14.48
CA THR A 213 -4.66 -39.18 13.88
C THR A 213 -3.65 -39.30 12.74
N ALA A 214 -4.07 -38.94 11.53
CA ALA A 214 -3.22 -38.93 10.36
C ALA A 214 -1.96 -38.06 10.58
N LYS A 215 -0.79 -38.62 10.29
CA LYS A 215 0.51 -37.95 10.44
C LYS A 215 1.06 -37.40 9.14
N LYS A 216 0.52 -37.84 8.01
CA LYS A 216 0.82 -37.37 6.67
C LYS A 216 -0.40 -37.47 5.77
N GLY A 217 -0.42 -36.77 4.65
CA GLY A 217 -1.50 -36.80 3.66
C GLY A 217 -1.54 -35.54 2.81
N VAL A 218 -2.63 -35.31 2.10
CA VAL A 218 -2.79 -34.17 1.18
C VAL A 218 -3.27 -32.89 1.87
N ILE A 219 -3.21 -31.78 1.12
CA ILE A 219 -3.85 -30.50 1.47
C ILE A 219 -5.11 -30.35 0.61
N GLY A 220 -6.21 -29.87 1.20
CA GLY A 220 -7.46 -29.60 0.49
C GLY A 220 -8.12 -28.31 0.93
N LEU A 221 -8.77 -27.61 -0.01
CA LEU A 221 -9.62 -26.44 0.26
C LEU A 221 -11.09 -26.83 0.13
N GLN A 222 -11.92 -26.57 1.14
CA GLN A 222 -13.29 -27.07 1.20
C GLN A 222 -14.31 -26.15 0.51
N LEU A 223 -15.23 -26.75 -0.26
CA LEU A 223 -16.57 -26.22 -0.45
C LEU A 223 -17.54 -27.07 0.38
N HIS A 224 -18.22 -26.41 1.33
CA HIS A 224 -19.09 -27.07 2.28
C HIS A 224 -20.48 -27.28 1.70
N LYS A 225 -21.07 -28.45 1.96
CA LYS A 225 -22.45 -28.75 1.61
C LYS A 225 -23.40 -27.86 2.41
N GLY A 226 -24.19 -27.04 1.74
CA GLY A 226 -25.12 -26.15 2.39
C GLY A 226 -25.53 -24.98 1.49
N PRO A 227 -25.81 -23.81 2.08
CA PRO A 227 -26.08 -22.59 1.32
C PRO A 227 -24.96 -22.30 0.31
N SER A 228 -25.33 -21.64 -0.79
CA SER A 228 -24.41 -21.21 -1.82
C SER A 228 -23.25 -20.40 -1.23
N MET A 229 -22.03 -20.71 -1.66
CA MET A 229 -20.83 -20.04 -1.16
C MET A 229 -19.83 -19.74 -2.27
N LEU A 230 -18.96 -18.78 -1.99
CA LEU A 230 -17.73 -18.53 -2.71
C LEU A 230 -16.55 -18.64 -1.74
N ALA A 231 -15.53 -19.38 -2.14
CA ALA A 231 -14.28 -19.51 -1.44
C ALA A 231 -13.14 -19.00 -2.32
N PHE A 232 -12.34 -18.08 -1.79
CA PHE A 232 -11.22 -17.49 -2.52
C PHE A 232 -9.92 -17.82 -1.81
N ALA A 233 -8.94 -18.31 -2.54
CA ALA A 233 -7.62 -18.64 -1.99
C ALA A 233 -6.48 -18.17 -2.90
N LYS A 234 -5.44 -17.58 -2.33
CA LYS A 234 -4.22 -17.20 -3.06
C LYS A 234 -3.00 -17.25 -2.15
N ASP A 235 -1.82 -17.02 -2.74
CA ASP A 235 -0.54 -17.00 -2.02
C ASP A 235 -0.26 -18.27 -1.20
N ILE A 236 -0.64 -19.42 -1.75
CA ILE A 236 -0.55 -20.72 -1.07
C ILE A 236 0.90 -21.21 -1.10
N LYS A 237 1.57 -21.14 0.06
CA LYS A 237 2.99 -21.45 0.24
C LYS A 237 3.16 -22.58 1.25
N LEU A 238 3.96 -23.56 0.89
CA LEU A 238 4.24 -24.75 1.68
C LEU A 238 5.73 -24.85 1.99
N LYS A 239 6.05 -25.10 3.26
CA LYS A 239 7.40 -25.42 3.72
C LYS A 239 7.37 -26.77 4.45
N GLN A 240 8.14 -27.73 3.96
CA GLN A 240 8.35 -29.02 4.64
C GLN A 240 9.38 -28.82 5.77
N LEU A 241 9.11 -29.34 6.95
CA LEU A 241 9.94 -29.14 8.15
C LEU A 241 10.67 -30.42 8.53
N ARG A 242 11.97 -30.34 8.82
CA ARG A 242 12.80 -31.52 9.17
C ARG A 242 13.69 -31.28 10.40
N GLY A 243 13.94 -32.34 11.18
CA GLY A 243 14.91 -32.32 12.29
C GLY A 243 14.70 -31.15 13.26
N LYS A 244 15.77 -30.39 13.54
CA LYS A 244 15.76 -29.24 14.46
C LYS A 244 14.82 -28.12 14.01
N GLU A 245 14.61 -27.96 12.71
CA GLU A 245 13.73 -26.93 12.14
C GLU A 245 12.27 -27.12 12.57
N ALA A 246 11.81 -28.37 12.63
CA ALA A 246 10.43 -28.69 13.03
C ALA A 246 10.15 -28.27 14.48
N GLN A 247 11.10 -28.54 15.39
CA GLN A 247 11.00 -28.08 16.79
C GLN A 247 11.10 -26.55 16.89
N GLY A 248 11.97 -25.94 16.08
CA GLY A 248 12.10 -24.49 15.95
C GLY A 248 10.80 -23.83 15.51
N ALA A 249 10.07 -24.42 14.56
CA ALA A 249 8.81 -23.90 14.04
C ALA A 249 7.70 -23.88 15.11
N ILE A 250 7.57 -24.93 15.92
CA ILE A 250 6.62 -24.94 17.05
C ILE A 250 6.96 -23.86 18.07
N LYS A 251 8.25 -23.74 18.45
CA LYS A 251 8.70 -22.70 19.38
C LYS A 251 8.48 -21.30 18.82
N ALA A 252 8.70 -21.09 17.52
CA ALA A 252 8.49 -19.81 16.85
C ALA A 252 6.99 -19.47 16.74
N ALA A 253 6.14 -20.45 16.43
CA ALA A 253 4.70 -20.25 16.32
C ALA A 253 4.04 -19.87 17.66
N LEU A 254 4.56 -20.40 18.77
CA LEU A 254 4.09 -20.12 20.13
C LEU A 254 4.86 -19.00 20.84
N ALA A 255 5.90 -18.45 20.22
CA ALA A 255 6.57 -17.29 20.77
C ALA A 255 5.60 -16.11 20.73
N ASP A 256 5.40 -15.46 21.88
CA ASP A 256 4.67 -14.20 21.95
C ASP A 256 5.30 -13.23 20.92
N PRO A 257 4.52 -12.67 19.98
CA PRO A 257 4.99 -11.67 19.02
C PRO A 257 5.74 -10.51 19.70
N LYS A 258 5.54 -10.28 21.00
CA LYS A 258 6.29 -9.32 21.80
C LYS A 258 7.78 -9.66 22.01
N LYS A 259 8.26 -10.89 21.77
CA LYS A 259 9.64 -11.32 22.07
C LYS A 259 10.52 -11.78 20.89
N LYS A 260 9.99 -11.94 19.68
CA LYS A 260 10.81 -12.17 18.46
C LYS A 260 10.31 -11.35 17.29
N LYS A 261 10.86 -10.15 17.11
CA LYS A 261 10.68 -9.32 15.91
C LYS A 261 11.53 -9.88 14.77
N ALA A 262 10.90 -10.52 13.78
CA ALA A 262 11.34 -10.33 12.40
C ALA A 262 10.67 -9.03 11.93
N LYS A 263 11.44 -8.11 11.33
CA LYS A 263 10.99 -6.75 10.96
C LYS A 263 9.99 -6.80 9.79
N THR A 264 8.72 -7.17 10.04
CA THR A 264 7.61 -6.61 9.26
C THR A 264 7.37 -5.20 9.79
N ASP A 265 7.41 -4.18 8.93
CA ASP A 265 7.16 -2.78 9.33
C ASP A 265 5.81 -2.74 10.09
N PRO A 266 5.77 -2.28 11.36
CA PRO A 266 4.57 -2.19 12.23
C PRO A 266 3.34 -1.37 11.72
N ASN A 267 3.11 -1.38 10.43
CA ASN A 267 2.76 -0.22 9.62
C ASN A 267 2.12 -0.63 8.28
N GLU A 268 2.34 -1.86 7.81
CA GLU A 268 1.48 -2.49 6.80
C GLU A 268 0.10 -2.78 7.43
N GLY A 269 -0.92 -1.96 7.13
CA GLY A 269 -2.29 -2.10 7.66
C GLY A 269 -3.33 -2.32 6.56
N LYS A 270 -4.45 -3.01 6.84
CA LYS A 270 -5.62 -3.06 5.93
C LYS A 270 -6.61 -1.93 6.29
N ALA A 271 -7.25 -1.40 5.23
CA ALA A 271 -8.45 -0.54 5.18
C ALA A 271 -8.26 0.99 5.25
N ILE A 272 -8.95 1.66 4.32
CA ILE A 272 -9.10 3.10 4.18
C ILE A 272 -9.68 3.63 5.51
N ASN A 273 -9.05 4.67 6.07
CA ASN A 273 -9.33 5.34 7.35
C ASN A 273 -8.56 4.86 8.60
N GLU A 274 -7.63 3.91 8.51
CA GLU A 274 -6.54 3.82 9.52
C GLU A 274 -5.44 4.84 9.16
N ASN A 275 -4.87 5.54 10.15
CA ASN A 275 -3.70 6.43 9.96
C ASN A 275 -2.43 5.61 9.69
N ARG A 276 -2.42 4.88 8.56
CA ARG A 276 -1.38 3.97 8.08
C ARG A 276 -1.34 3.99 6.55
N ALA A 277 -0.18 3.70 5.98
CA ALA A 277 0.01 3.66 4.54
C ALA A 277 -0.82 2.54 3.88
N THR A 278 -1.28 2.81 2.66
CA THR A 278 -2.00 1.82 1.85
C THR A 278 -1.05 0.67 1.49
N PRO A 279 -1.41 -0.59 1.74
CA PRO A 279 -0.62 -1.74 1.32
C PRO A 279 -0.32 -1.72 -0.17
N SER A 280 0.91 -2.06 -0.54
CA SER A 280 1.35 -2.11 -1.95
C SER A 280 0.46 -3.02 -2.81
N ASN A 281 -0.02 -4.14 -2.26
CA ASN A 281 -0.90 -5.08 -2.94
C ASN A 281 -2.32 -4.55 -3.23
N ARG A 282 -2.65 -3.34 -2.75
CA ARG A 282 -3.89 -2.62 -3.06
C ARG A 282 -3.69 -1.54 -4.11
N ILE A 283 -2.47 -1.34 -4.58
CA ILE A 283 -2.14 -0.36 -5.60
C ILE A 283 -1.97 -1.11 -6.92
N THR A 284 -2.78 -0.76 -7.91
CA THR A 284 -2.63 -1.30 -9.27
C THR A 284 -1.46 -0.59 -9.95
N ALA A 285 -0.38 -1.33 -10.18
CA ALA A 285 0.75 -0.87 -10.96
C ALA A 285 0.55 -1.21 -12.46
N LYS A 286 1.10 -0.38 -13.34
CA LYS A 286 1.22 -0.71 -14.77
C LYS A 286 2.18 -1.90 -14.95
N GLN A 287 2.09 -2.55 -16.11
CA GLN A 287 3.06 -3.58 -16.48
C GLN A 287 4.48 -3.02 -16.35
N ASP A 288 5.39 -3.83 -15.79
CA ASP A 288 6.80 -3.50 -15.51
C ASP A 288 7.04 -2.52 -14.34
N PHE A 289 6.00 -2.10 -13.63
CA PHE A 289 6.11 -1.34 -12.38
C PHE A 289 5.83 -2.23 -11.15
N GLN A 290 6.60 -2.03 -10.09
CA GLN A 290 6.41 -2.62 -8.78
C GLN A 290 6.18 -1.52 -7.75
N VAL A 291 5.36 -1.81 -6.74
CA VAL A 291 5.12 -0.92 -5.60
C VAL A 291 5.58 -1.64 -4.35
N ASP A 292 6.47 -1.02 -3.59
CA ASP A 292 6.95 -1.53 -2.30
C ASP A 292 6.54 -0.56 -1.19
N LEU A 293 6.06 -1.08 -0.06
CA LEU A 293 5.88 -0.25 1.12
C LEU A 293 7.22 -0.05 1.80
N VAL A 294 7.77 1.15 1.68
CA VAL A 294 9.05 1.52 2.30
C VAL A 294 8.88 1.85 3.78
N TYR A 295 7.86 2.63 4.12
CA TYR A 295 7.58 3.09 5.47
C TYR A 295 6.14 3.59 5.57
N SER A 296 5.41 3.24 6.62
CA SER A 296 4.19 3.96 6.99
C SER A 296 4.47 4.98 8.08
N VAL A 297 4.10 6.23 7.85
CA VAL A 297 4.36 7.30 8.83
C VAL A 297 3.47 7.10 10.07
N PRO A 298 4.03 7.05 11.29
CA PRO A 298 3.23 7.00 12.51
C PRO A 298 2.65 8.40 12.77
N GLY A 299 1.43 8.66 12.30
CA GLY A 299 0.89 10.02 12.30
C GLY A 299 0.74 10.69 13.67
N SER A 300 0.63 9.93 14.76
CA SER A 300 0.64 10.50 16.12
C SER A 300 2.02 10.98 16.61
N LYS A 301 3.10 10.68 15.88
CA LYS A 301 4.48 11.03 16.24
C LYS A 301 5.18 11.87 15.19
N GLN A 302 4.92 11.58 13.91
CA GLN A 302 5.60 12.18 12.77
C GLN A 302 4.65 12.93 11.83
N GLY A 303 3.36 13.00 12.19
CA GLY A 303 2.32 13.68 11.43
C GLY A 303 2.03 13.05 10.06
N SER A 304 1.58 13.87 9.12
CA SER A 304 1.17 13.43 7.78
C SER A 304 2.20 13.91 6.78
N TRP A 305 3.05 13.01 6.26
CA TRP A 305 4.07 13.41 5.29
C TRP A 305 3.44 13.70 3.93
N VAL A 306 3.51 14.96 3.49
CA VAL A 306 2.81 15.46 2.28
C VAL A 306 3.76 15.87 1.15
N ASN A 307 5.05 16.02 1.42
CA ASN A 307 6.05 16.33 0.41
C ASN A 307 7.38 15.61 0.68
N LEU A 308 8.10 15.27 -0.38
CA LEU A 308 9.41 14.64 -0.35
C LEU A 308 10.34 15.32 -1.37
N CYS A 309 11.61 15.51 -1.03
CA CYS A 309 12.66 15.86 -1.98
C CYS A 309 13.98 15.14 -1.61
N LEU A 310 14.93 15.10 -2.55
CA LEU A 310 16.29 14.65 -2.26
C LEU A 310 17.13 15.83 -1.79
N ASP A 311 18.05 15.58 -0.86
CA ASP A 311 19.09 16.53 -0.50
C ASP A 311 20.35 16.40 -1.38
N GLY A 312 21.34 17.26 -1.15
CA GLY A 312 22.62 17.26 -1.89
C GLY A 312 23.48 16.00 -1.70
N LYS A 313 23.07 15.05 -0.84
CA LYS A 313 23.74 13.78 -0.56
C LYS A 313 22.90 12.56 -0.98
N GLY A 314 21.77 12.78 -1.65
CA GLY A 314 20.88 11.71 -2.10
C GLY A 314 20.06 11.07 -0.97
N ARG A 315 19.91 11.74 0.18
CA ARG A 315 18.95 11.36 1.23
C ARG A 315 17.60 11.97 0.93
N ILE A 316 16.53 11.39 1.46
CA ILE A 316 15.19 11.98 1.38
C ILE A 316 15.00 12.95 2.55
N ILE A 317 14.42 14.11 2.26
CA ILE A 317 13.78 15.00 3.22
C ILE A 317 12.27 14.89 3.03
N ALA A 318 11.53 14.68 4.12
CA ALA A 318 10.09 14.61 4.18
C ALA A 318 9.51 15.74 5.04
N SER A 319 8.37 16.29 4.62
CA SER A 319 7.65 17.35 5.34
C SER A 319 6.32 16.84 5.89
N ASP A 320 6.08 17.09 7.18
CA ASP A 320 4.78 16.92 7.83
C ASP A 320 3.86 18.11 7.53
N GLN A 321 2.61 17.83 7.12
CA GLN A 321 1.59 18.83 6.77
C GLN A 321 1.41 19.92 7.82
N PHE A 322 1.50 19.55 9.10
CA PHE A 322 1.28 20.47 10.22
C PHE A 322 2.50 20.58 11.14
N GLY A 323 3.65 20.08 10.70
CA GLY A 323 4.82 19.94 11.56
C GLY A 323 6.13 20.12 10.79
N GLY A 324 7.22 19.69 11.41
CA GLY A 324 8.57 19.91 10.89
C GLY A 324 9.03 18.88 9.86
N LEU A 325 10.32 18.92 9.57
CA LEU A 325 10.96 18.09 8.56
C LEU A 325 11.64 16.85 9.15
N TYR A 326 11.73 15.80 8.36
CA TYR A 326 12.45 14.55 8.66
C TYR A 326 13.42 14.22 7.54
N ARG A 327 14.60 13.70 7.86
CA ARG A 327 15.62 13.29 6.89
C ARG A 327 16.01 11.84 7.11
N PHE A 328 16.25 11.09 6.03
CA PHE A 328 16.64 9.68 6.09
C PHE A 328 17.27 9.19 4.78
N PRO A 329 18.12 8.16 4.81
CA PRO A 329 18.69 7.58 3.58
C PRO A 329 17.62 6.93 2.71
N VAL A 330 17.80 7.00 1.39
CA VAL A 330 16.97 6.24 0.44
C VAL A 330 17.22 4.74 0.67
N PRO A 331 16.21 3.94 1.04
CA PRO A 331 16.37 2.51 1.18
C PRO A 331 16.58 1.86 -0.19
N ALA A 332 17.30 0.74 -0.22
CA ALA A 332 17.46 -0.03 -1.45
C ALA A 332 16.10 -0.56 -1.94
N ALA A 333 15.97 -0.78 -3.25
CA ALA A 333 14.75 -1.33 -3.82
C ALA A 333 14.36 -2.67 -3.14
N GLY A 334 13.11 -2.80 -2.73
CA GLY A 334 12.61 -3.95 -1.97
C GLY A 334 12.92 -3.95 -0.46
N GLU A 335 13.70 -2.99 0.05
CA GLU A 335 14.01 -2.88 1.47
C GLU A 335 13.11 -1.86 2.19
N THR A 336 12.76 -2.15 3.44
CA THR A 336 12.05 -1.21 4.32
C THR A 336 13.00 -0.19 4.93
N LEU A 337 12.52 1.02 5.19
CA LEU A 337 13.30 2.05 5.88
C LEU A 337 13.63 1.64 7.33
N ASP A 338 14.91 1.69 7.71
CA ASP A 338 15.28 1.54 9.11
C ASP A 338 14.89 2.79 9.89
N ARG A 339 13.87 2.66 10.73
CA ARG A 339 13.32 3.77 11.53
C ARG A 339 14.34 4.51 12.39
N SER A 340 15.43 3.84 12.80
CA SER A 340 16.49 4.47 13.59
C SER A 340 17.33 5.47 12.78
N THR A 341 17.23 5.43 11.46
CA THR A 341 17.91 6.35 10.54
C THR A 341 17.10 7.60 10.22
N ILE A 342 15.84 7.68 10.68
CA ILE A 342 15.00 8.86 10.51
C ILE A 342 15.39 9.89 11.56
N GLU A 343 15.97 11.00 11.12
CA GLU A 343 16.29 12.14 11.96
C GLU A 343 15.24 13.25 11.77
N LYS A 344 14.84 13.91 12.85
CA LYS A 344 14.08 15.15 12.74
C LYS A 344 15.07 16.27 12.44
N VAL A 345 14.82 17.06 11.41
CA VAL A 345 15.69 18.18 11.06
C VAL A 345 15.51 19.28 12.12
N PRO A 346 16.59 19.80 12.72
CA PRO A 346 16.52 20.67 13.91
C PRO A 346 16.24 22.14 13.56
N VAL A 347 15.17 22.39 12.79
CA VAL A 347 14.79 23.73 12.32
C VAL A 347 13.42 24.15 12.83
N ASP A 348 13.26 25.44 13.09
CA ASP A 348 11.99 26.05 13.54
C ASP A 348 11.17 26.52 12.32
N VAL A 349 10.68 25.55 11.55
CA VAL A 349 9.76 25.75 10.43
C VAL A 349 8.85 24.52 10.31
N GLU A 350 7.57 24.76 10.01
CA GLU A 350 6.56 23.73 9.84
C GLU A 350 5.72 23.95 8.58
N ALA A 351 4.91 22.95 8.21
CA ALA A 351 3.92 23.02 7.14
C ALA A 351 4.50 23.38 5.76
N ALA A 352 5.65 22.79 5.43
CA ALA A 352 6.24 22.90 4.10
C ALA A 352 5.47 22.01 3.12
N ASN A 353 4.65 22.62 2.27
CA ASN A 353 3.94 21.91 1.19
C ASN A 353 4.84 21.64 0.00
N GLY A 354 5.83 22.52 -0.23
CA GLY A 354 6.76 22.45 -1.35
C GLY A 354 8.20 22.39 -0.86
N MET A 355 9.02 21.53 -1.45
CA MET A 355 10.43 21.43 -1.11
C MET A 355 11.29 21.27 -2.36
N LEU A 356 12.46 21.93 -2.34
CA LEU A 356 13.49 21.84 -3.36
C LEU A 356 14.87 21.97 -2.72
N TRP A 357 15.75 21.00 -2.94
CA TRP A 357 17.18 21.18 -2.70
C TRP A 357 17.84 21.77 -3.95
N ALA A 358 18.40 22.96 -3.84
CA ALA A 358 19.12 23.64 -4.92
C ALA A 358 20.08 24.68 -4.32
N PHE A 359 21.09 25.11 -5.08
CA PHE A 359 21.99 26.20 -4.65
C PHE A 359 22.60 25.98 -3.25
N ASP A 360 22.93 24.72 -2.94
CA ASP A 360 23.43 24.27 -1.63
C ASP A 360 22.52 24.63 -0.43
N ALA A 361 21.22 24.76 -0.67
CA ALA A 361 20.21 25.10 0.31
C ALA A 361 18.90 24.29 0.10
N LEU A 362 18.10 24.21 1.16
CA LEU A 362 16.73 23.69 1.09
C LEU A 362 15.74 24.86 1.01
N TYR A 363 15.03 24.96 -0.11
CA TYR A 363 13.94 25.91 -0.30
C TYR A 363 12.61 25.27 0.08
N LEU A 364 11.79 26.01 0.84
CA LEU A 364 10.47 25.56 1.28
C LEU A 364 9.37 26.52 0.82
N GLY A 365 8.33 25.97 0.21
CA GLY A 365 7.03 26.62 0.07
C GLY A 365 6.18 26.30 1.29
N VAL A 366 6.12 27.21 2.24
CA VAL A 366 5.41 27.03 3.52
C VAL A 366 4.01 27.58 3.41
N ASN A 367 3.03 26.76 3.81
CA ASN A 367 1.63 27.15 3.83
C ASN A 367 1.06 27.05 5.24
N ASN A 368 0.53 28.18 5.70
CA ASN A 368 0.03 28.28 7.03
C ASN A 368 -1.37 27.66 7.17
N TYR A 369 -1.48 26.66 8.06
CA TYR A 369 -2.74 26.05 8.48
C TYR A 369 -3.20 26.51 9.88
N ASN A 370 -2.31 27.12 10.66
CA ASN A 370 -2.54 27.59 12.03
C ASN A 370 -2.12 29.08 12.15
N ASP A 371 -1.71 29.59 13.31
CA ASP A 371 -1.21 30.98 13.44
C ASP A 371 0.30 31.03 13.81
N ASN A 372 0.98 29.87 13.77
CA ASN A 372 2.34 29.71 14.30
C ASN A 372 3.43 30.00 13.27
N THR A 373 3.15 29.84 11.97
CA THR A 373 4.14 30.02 10.90
C THR A 373 3.60 30.90 9.78
N LYS A 374 4.44 31.77 9.22
CA LYS A 374 4.04 32.62 8.10
C LYS A 374 4.05 31.82 6.80
N SER A 375 2.99 31.90 6.01
CA SER A 375 3.02 31.40 4.64
C SER A 375 4.07 32.13 3.83
N GLY A 376 4.82 31.43 2.97
CA GLY A 376 5.86 32.07 2.17
C GLY A 376 6.91 31.13 1.57
N LEU A 377 7.90 31.75 0.94
CA LEU A 377 9.11 31.09 0.47
C LEU A 377 10.20 31.24 1.53
N TYR A 378 10.77 30.11 1.94
CA TYR A 378 11.86 30.03 2.90
C TYR A 378 13.10 29.40 2.28
N ARG A 379 14.26 29.70 2.85
CA ARG A 379 15.55 29.07 2.55
C ARG A 379 16.23 28.62 3.83
N LEU A 380 16.68 27.36 3.83
CA LEU A 380 17.39 26.74 4.93
C LEU A 380 18.82 26.40 4.49
N THR A 381 19.79 26.68 5.36
CA THR A 381 21.23 26.43 5.09
C THR A 381 21.92 25.80 6.29
N ASP A 382 22.97 25.02 6.02
CA ASP A 382 23.95 24.56 7.00
C ASP A 382 25.09 25.58 7.01
N THR A 383 25.18 26.38 8.08
CA THR A 383 26.15 27.48 8.14
C THR A 383 27.53 27.06 8.66
N ASN A 384 27.66 25.85 9.19
CA ASN A 384 28.86 25.42 9.91
C ASN A 384 29.51 24.15 9.30
N GLY A 385 28.85 23.49 8.35
CA GLY A 385 29.34 22.32 7.61
C GLY A 385 29.21 20.99 8.36
N ASP A 386 28.41 20.93 9.43
CA ASP A 386 28.20 19.72 10.24
C ASP A 386 27.10 18.79 9.69
N ASP A 387 26.57 19.09 8.51
CA ASP A 387 25.48 18.37 7.86
C ASP A 387 24.12 18.57 8.55
N GLN A 388 23.94 19.63 9.33
CA GLN A 388 22.66 20.04 9.90
C GLN A 388 22.23 21.40 9.37
N LEU A 389 21.00 21.49 8.89
CA LEU A 389 20.40 22.80 8.57
C LEU A 389 20.16 23.54 9.89
N ASP A 390 20.75 24.72 10.03
CA ASP A 390 20.73 25.49 11.28
C ASP A 390 20.25 26.94 11.10
N LYS A 391 20.21 27.44 9.87
CA LYS A 391 19.71 28.78 9.56
C LYS A 391 18.44 28.72 8.72
N VAL A 392 17.37 29.33 9.22
CA VAL A 392 16.06 29.47 8.57
C VAL A 392 15.85 30.93 8.15
N GLU A 393 15.63 31.17 6.86
CA GLU A 393 15.39 32.52 6.31
C GLU A 393 14.04 32.56 5.60
N LEU A 394 13.16 33.49 6.00
CA LEU A 394 11.97 33.82 5.23
C LEU A 394 12.38 34.77 4.10
N LEU A 395 12.43 34.27 2.87
CA LEU A 395 12.78 35.08 1.69
C LEU A 395 11.61 35.99 1.29
N ARG A 396 10.38 35.46 1.31
CA ARG A 396 9.18 36.24 0.98
C ARG A 396 7.96 35.71 1.72
N GLN A 397 7.31 36.58 2.49
CA GLN A 397 5.99 36.28 3.03
C GLN A 397 4.93 36.34 1.91
N ILE A 398 4.08 35.32 1.84
CA ILE A 398 2.92 35.26 0.95
C ILE A 398 1.68 35.19 1.84
N SER A 399 0.73 36.12 1.67
CA SER A 399 -0.51 36.08 2.44
C SER A 399 -1.41 34.97 1.89
N ALA A 400 -1.49 33.86 2.62
CA ALA A 400 -2.19 32.64 2.23
C ALA A 400 -2.61 31.84 3.46
N ARG A 401 -3.77 31.19 3.39
CA ARG A 401 -4.26 30.28 4.43
C ARG A 401 -5.10 29.14 3.84
N GLY A 402 -5.06 28.00 4.51
CA GLY A 402 -5.91 26.85 4.19
C GLY A 402 -5.39 26.07 2.99
N ASP A 403 -6.27 25.31 2.35
CA ASP A 403 -5.83 24.26 1.40
C ASP A 403 -5.17 24.80 0.13
N HIS A 404 -5.67 25.90 -0.46
CA HIS A 404 -5.19 26.40 -1.78
C HIS A 404 -4.09 27.48 -1.68
N GLY A 405 -3.14 27.28 -0.78
CA GLY A 405 -2.15 28.29 -0.43
C GLY A 405 -0.83 28.18 -1.21
N VAL A 406 0.30 28.22 -0.49
CA VAL A 406 1.63 28.01 -1.09
C VAL A 406 1.86 26.51 -1.27
N HIS A 407 2.32 26.06 -2.44
CA HIS A 407 2.24 24.65 -2.80
C HIS A 407 3.58 24.00 -3.14
N ALA A 408 4.23 24.42 -4.22
CA ALA A 408 5.43 23.73 -4.71
C ALA A 408 6.56 24.72 -4.99
N VAL A 409 7.79 24.20 -4.97
CA VAL A 409 9.00 24.92 -5.38
C VAL A 409 9.74 24.04 -6.38
N ARG A 410 10.06 24.56 -7.57
CA ARG A 410 10.70 23.80 -8.64
C ARG A 410 11.92 24.51 -9.17
N LEU A 411 12.93 23.76 -9.59
CA LEU A 411 14.13 24.33 -10.20
C LEU A 411 13.83 24.61 -11.68
N SER A 412 14.28 25.76 -12.19
CA SER A 412 14.20 26.04 -13.62
C SER A 412 15.07 25.06 -14.43
N PRO A 413 14.72 24.75 -15.69
CA PRO A 413 15.50 23.82 -16.52
C PRO A 413 16.97 24.21 -16.71
N ASP A 414 17.28 25.51 -16.67
CA ASP A 414 18.64 26.04 -16.76
C ASP A 414 19.41 26.04 -15.42
N GLY A 415 18.75 25.66 -14.33
CA GLY A 415 19.32 25.58 -12.99
C GLY A 415 19.65 26.92 -12.34
N LYS A 416 19.08 28.04 -12.82
CA LYS A 416 19.43 29.39 -12.35
C LYS A 416 18.41 30.07 -11.46
N SER A 417 17.17 29.59 -11.47
CA SER A 417 16.05 30.20 -10.74
C SER A 417 15.15 29.12 -10.18
N ILE A 418 14.23 29.54 -9.31
CA ILE A 418 13.21 28.67 -8.75
C ILE A 418 11.83 29.15 -9.19
N PHE A 419 10.89 28.23 -9.29
CA PHE A 419 9.49 28.50 -9.57
C PHE A 419 8.70 28.25 -8.29
N LEU A 420 7.95 29.25 -7.82
CA LEU A 420 7.05 29.15 -6.69
C LEU A 420 5.62 29.01 -7.20
N ILE A 421 4.97 27.90 -6.83
CA ILE A 421 3.62 27.56 -7.26
C ILE A 421 2.64 27.91 -6.12
N THR A 422 1.62 28.70 -6.43
CA THR A 422 0.58 29.08 -5.47
C THR A 422 -0.84 28.87 -5.98
N GLY A 423 -1.76 28.54 -5.08
CA GLY A 423 -3.18 28.40 -5.35
C GLY A 423 -3.95 29.72 -5.25
N ASN A 424 -5.24 29.68 -5.48
CA ASN A 424 -6.09 30.88 -5.48
C ASN A 424 -6.42 31.46 -4.10
N ASN A 425 -6.05 30.78 -3.01
CA ASN A 425 -6.14 31.40 -1.68
C ASN A 425 -4.96 32.33 -1.40
N THR A 426 -3.94 32.40 -2.26
CA THR A 426 -2.82 33.32 -2.06
C THR A 426 -3.14 34.70 -2.61
N GLU A 427 -2.91 35.72 -1.79
CA GLU A 427 -2.83 37.09 -2.27
C GLU A 427 -1.59 37.26 -3.16
N PRO A 428 -1.70 38.06 -4.25
CA PRO A 428 -0.54 38.44 -5.03
C PRO A 428 0.48 39.14 -4.12
N THR A 429 1.73 38.71 -4.16
CA THR A 429 2.82 39.39 -3.46
C THR A 429 3.36 40.53 -4.31
N GLU A 430 4.18 41.39 -3.73
CA GLU A 430 4.94 42.36 -4.52
C GLU A 430 5.89 41.62 -5.48
N PHE A 431 5.80 41.95 -6.76
CA PHE A 431 6.61 41.38 -7.83
C PHE A 431 7.41 42.48 -8.52
N SER A 432 8.61 42.14 -8.98
CA SER A 432 9.52 43.05 -9.69
C SER A 432 9.19 43.15 -11.19
N ASP A 433 8.62 42.09 -11.76
CA ASP A 433 8.27 42.02 -13.18
C ASP A 433 7.09 41.05 -13.43
N SER A 434 6.50 41.08 -14.62
CA SER A 434 5.37 40.25 -14.98
C SER A 434 5.35 39.91 -16.46
N ARG A 435 5.26 38.62 -16.77
CA ARG A 435 5.02 38.11 -18.14
C ARG A 435 3.56 38.15 -18.53
N VAL A 436 2.67 38.32 -17.56
CA VAL A 436 1.22 38.43 -17.74
C VAL A 436 0.81 39.90 -17.71
N ASN A 437 -0.33 40.23 -18.30
CA ASN A 437 -0.88 41.59 -18.18
C ASN A 437 -1.28 41.86 -16.73
N THR A 438 -0.88 43.00 -16.17
CA THR A 438 -1.16 43.39 -14.77
C THR A 438 -2.46 44.17 -14.61
N ASN A 439 -3.18 44.45 -15.69
CA ASN A 439 -4.54 44.99 -15.61
C ASN A 439 -5.55 43.88 -15.29
N TRP A 440 -5.67 43.55 -14.00
CA TRP A 440 -6.56 42.49 -13.50
C TRP A 440 -7.95 42.97 -13.12
N GLY A 441 -8.33 44.19 -13.50
CA GLY A 441 -9.66 44.70 -13.28
C GLY A 441 -10.73 43.77 -13.87
N GLU A 442 -11.71 43.41 -13.06
CA GLU A 442 -12.83 42.57 -13.46
C GLU A 442 -14.11 43.41 -13.59
N ASP A 443 -14.32 44.00 -14.78
CA ASP A 443 -15.53 44.76 -15.09
C ASP A 443 -16.65 43.80 -15.52
N HIS A 444 -17.65 43.64 -14.66
CA HIS A 444 -18.78 42.74 -14.92
C HIS A 444 -20.06 43.55 -15.16
N LEU A 445 -20.74 43.29 -16.28
CA LEU A 445 -22.05 43.88 -16.57
C LEU A 445 -23.15 43.35 -15.63
N LEU A 446 -23.01 42.09 -15.17
CA LEU A 446 -23.91 41.43 -14.23
C LEU A 446 -23.16 40.97 -12.98
N PRO A 447 -23.78 41.03 -11.78
CA PRO A 447 -23.16 40.49 -10.57
C PRO A 447 -22.80 39.00 -10.76
N ARG A 448 -21.59 38.64 -10.35
CA ARG A 448 -21.20 37.23 -10.22
C ARG A 448 -21.98 36.61 -9.07
N MET A 449 -22.39 35.35 -9.19
CA MET A 449 -22.79 34.61 -8.00
C MET A 449 -21.51 34.09 -7.36
N PRO A 450 -21.19 34.50 -6.13
CA PRO A 450 -20.04 33.95 -5.44
C PRO A 450 -20.24 32.48 -5.13
N ASP A 451 -19.15 31.80 -4.77
CA ASP A 451 -19.24 30.44 -4.23
C ASP A 451 -20.26 30.37 -3.08
N GLY A 452 -21.21 29.42 -3.18
CA GLY A 452 -22.33 29.29 -2.26
C GLY A 452 -21.94 28.88 -0.83
N ARG A 453 -20.71 28.38 -0.62
CA ARG A 453 -20.14 28.07 0.70
C ARG A 453 -19.20 29.17 1.20
N GLY A 454 -19.02 30.25 0.43
CA GLY A 454 -18.15 31.38 0.76
C GLY A 454 -16.67 31.16 0.40
N HIS A 455 -16.32 30.07 -0.29
CA HIS A 455 -14.94 29.78 -0.65
C HIS A 455 -14.38 30.84 -1.61
N ASN A 456 -13.31 31.53 -1.18
CA ASN A 456 -12.67 32.64 -1.93
C ASN A 456 -13.63 33.73 -2.41
N ARG A 457 -14.80 33.91 -1.78
CA ARG A 457 -15.89 34.78 -2.24
C ARG A 457 -15.42 36.16 -2.70
N ASP A 458 -14.47 36.74 -2.00
CA ASP A 458 -14.00 38.11 -2.20
C ASP A 458 -12.68 38.18 -3.01
N ARG A 459 -12.20 37.04 -3.54
CA ARG A 459 -10.97 36.94 -4.33
C ARG A 459 -11.23 37.30 -5.79
N LEU A 460 -10.52 38.31 -6.28
CA LEU A 460 -10.45 38.69 -7.69
C LEU A 460 -9.13 38.23 -8.31
N ALA A 461 -9.02 38.33 -9.63
CA ALA A 461 -7.78 38.17 -10.34
C ALA A 461 -6.74 39.20 -9.87
N PRO A 462 -5.46 38.84 -9.89
CA PRO A 462 -4.94 37.52 -10.25
C PRO A 462 -5.01 36.59 -9.02
N ALA A 463 -5.21 35.31 -9.28
CA ALA A 463 -5.18 34.28 -8.25
C ALA A 463 -4.72 32.96 -8.88
N GLY A 464 -4.11 32.11 -8.06
CA GLY A 464 -3.37 30.95 -8.53
C GLY A 464 -2.23 31.43 -9.40
N ILE A 465 -1.07 31.71 -8.82
CA ILE A 465 0.02 32.39 -9.51
C ILE A 465 1.26 31.51 -9.44
N ILE A 466 1.95 31.39 -10.56
CA ILE A 466 3.28 30.81 -10.62
C ILE A 466 4.26 31.95 -10.79
N TYR A 467 5.20 32.06 -9.85
CA TYR A 467 6.28 33.04 -9.89
C TYR A 467 7.58 32.37 -10.31
N GLN A 468 8.36 33.03 -11.16
CA GLN A 468 9.79 32.74 -11.29
C GLN A 468 10.54 33.64 -10.31
N VAL A 469 11.47 33.07 -9.56
CA VAL A 469 12.10 33.71 -8.41
C VAL A 469 13.61 33.47 -8.45
N ASP A 470 14.38 34.50 -8.12
CA ASP A 470 15.83 34.36 -7.97
C ASP A 470 16.18 33.50 -6.73
N PRO A 471 17.33 32.81 -6.71
CA PRO A 471 17.73 31.98 -5.57
C PRO A 471 17.83 32.74 -4.22
N ASP A 472 18.05 34.05 -4.26
CA ASP A 472 18.07 34.89 -3.06
C ASP A 472 16.69 35.44 -2.66
N GLY A 473 15.65 35.20 -3.47
CA GLY A 473 14.29 35.67 -3.23
C GLY A 473 14.07 37.17 -3.43
N GLN A 474 15.02 37.86 -4.07
CA GLN A 474 14.94 39.32 -4.23
C GLN A 474 13.99 39.72 -5.36
N ASN A 475 14.03 38.99 -6.48
CA ASN A 475 13.16 39.23 -7.63
C ASN A 475 12.11 38.14 -7.74
N PHE A 476 10.85 38.58 -7.89
CA PHE A 476 9.70 37.74 -8.16
C PHE A 476 9.10 38.22 -9.48
N GLU A 477 9.08 37.37 -10.49
CA GLU A 477 8.44 37.63 -11.77
C GLU A 477 7.17 36.80 -11.88
N VAL A 478 6.03 37.43 -12.20
CA VAL A 478 4.79 36.69 -12.46
C VAL A 478 4.93 35.95 -13.79
N TYR A 479 5.03 34.62 -13.75
CA TYR A 479 5.21 33.80 -14.94
C TYR A 479 3.87 33.43 -15.61
N SER A 480 2.88 33.05 -14.82
CA SER A 480 1.56 32.61 -15.27
C SER A 480 0.54 32.71 -14.14
N HIS A 481 -0.75 32.89 -14.45
CA HIS A 481 -1.81 32.94 -13.43
C HIS A 481 -3.14 32.37 -13.89
N GLY A 482 -4.17 32.49 -13.05
CA GLY A 482 -5.54 32.12 -13.39
C GLY A 482 -5.85 30.65 -13.10
N TYR A 483 -5.23 30.11 -12.05
CA TYR A 483 -5.46 28.74 -11.58
C TYR A 483 -6.37 28.71 -10.35
N ARG A 484 -6.99 27.56 -10.09
CA ARG A 484 -7.74 27.34 -8.85
C ARG A 484 -6.82 26.81 -7.75
N ASN A 485 -6.42 25.56 -7.86
CA ASN A 485 -5.63 24.89 -6.85
C ASN A 485 -4.62 23.96 -7.54
N ILE A 486 -3.51 24.56 -7.94
CA ILE A 486 -2.38 23.87 -8.54
C ILE A 486 -1.41 23.43 -7.44
N PHE A 487 -1.62 22.22 -6.94
CA PHE A 487 -0.83 21.71 -5.81
C PHE A 487 0.63 21.41 -6.21
N ASP A 488 0.88 21.12 -7.49
CA ASP A 488 2.22 20.85 -7.97
C ASP A 488 2.35 21.17 -9.47
N ALA A 489 3.58 21.48 -9.89
CA ALA A 489 3.96 21.64 -11.28
C ALA A 489 5.35 21.01 -11.51
N GLU A 490 5.65 20.60 -12.74
CA GLU A 490 6.96 20.04 -13.09
C GLU A 490 7.34 20.35 -14.53
N PHE A 491 8.64 20.51 -14.77
CA PHE A 491 9.20 20.66 -16.10
C PHE A 491 9.38 19.29 -16.76
N ASN A 492 8.99 19.19 -18.03
CA ASN A 492 9.32 18.02 -18.85
C ASN A 492 10.78 18.07 -19.35
N ALA A 493 11.21 17.04 -20.07
CA ALA A 493 12.56 16.95 -20.63
C ALA A 493 12.89 18.04 -21.67
N ASP A 494 11.89 18.67 -22.27
CA ASP A 494 12.04 19.76 -23.23
C ASP A 494 12.07 21.14 -22.55
N GLY A 495 11.93 21.18 -21.21
CA GLY A 495 11.91 22.41 -20.42
C GLY A 495 10.56 23.13 -20.41
N GLU A 496 9.47 22.46 -20.80
CA GLU A 496 8.11 22.99 -20.72
C GLU A 496 7.46 22.67 -19.37
N LEU A 497 6.77 23.65 -18.79
CA LEU A 497 6.15 23.53 -17.48
C LEU A 497 4.73 22.98 -17.60
N PHE A 498 4.39 21.96 -16.81
CA PHE A 498 3.04 21.42 -16.71
C PHE A 498 2.54 21.45 -15.28
N THR A 499 1.23 21.67 -15.10
CA THR A 499 0.58 21.64 -13.78
C THR A 499 -0.74 20.89 -13.84
N TYR A 500 -1.20 20.44 -12.68
CA TYR A 500 -2.55 19.89 -12.50
C TYR A 500 -3.39 20.86 -11.66
N ASP A 501 -4.51 21.33 -12.20
CA ASP A 501 -5.44 22.24 -11.55
C ASP A 501 -6.68 21.47 -11.08
N ALA A 502 -6.94 21.46 -9.77
CA ALA A 502 -8.08 20.75 -9.20
C ALA A 502 -9.41 21.42 -9.59
N ASP A 503 -10.48 20.62 -9.61
CA ASP A 503 -11.81 21.09 -10.03
C ASP A 503 -12.48 21.98 -9.00
N MET A 504 -13.61 22.58 -9.39
CA MET A 504 -14.53 23.24 -8.47
C MET A 504 -15.67 22.29 -8.14
N GLU A 505 -15.40 21.21 -7.37
CA GLU A 505 -16.35 20.11 -7.14
C GLU A 505 -17.76 20.55 -6.67
N TYR A 506 -17.86 21.69 -5.97
CA TYR A 506 -19.14 22.23 -5.50
C TYR A 506 -20.04 22.75 -6.61
N ASP A 507 -19.47 23.09 -7.76
CA ASP A 507 -20.19 23.57 -8.94
C ASP A 507 -20.54 22.42 -9.91
N PHE A 508 -20.31 21.16 -9.53
CA PHE A 508 -20.61 20.02 -10.39
C PHE A 508 -22.07 20.07 -10.89
N ASN A 509 -22.27 19.87 -12.20
CA ASN A 509 -23.54 20.05 -12.95
C ASN A 509 -24.02 21.51 -13.16
N THR A 510 -23.23 22.53 -12.82
CA THR A 510 -23.55 23.93 -13.19
C THR A 510 -22.88 24.32 -14.52
N PRO A 511 -23.45 25.30 -15.26
CA PRO A 511 -22.83 25.81 -16.50
C PRO A 511 -21.44 26.43 -16.33
N TRP A 512 -21.05 26.79 -15.11
CA TRP A 512 -19.76 27.42 -14.80
C TRP A 512 -18.76 26.46 -14.12
N TYR A 513 -19.10 25.17 -14.00
CA TYR A 513 -18.19 24.15 -13.47
C TYR A 513 -16.86 24.16 -14.23
N ARG A 514 -15.77 24.02 -13.47
CA ARG A 514 -14.42 23.81 -14.01
C ARG A 514 -13.96 22.41 -13.60
N PRO A 515 -13.80 21.46 -14.55
CA PRO A 515 -13.28 20.14 -14.25
C PRO A 515 -11.81 20.19 -13.86
N THR A 516 -11.27 19.06 -13.41
CA THR A 516 -9.83 18.90 -13.21
C THR A 516 -9.12 19.04 -14.57
N ARG A 517 -7.95 19.68 -14.59
CA ARG A 517 -7.21 19.93 -15.85
C ARG A 517 -5.72 19.67 -15.66
N VAL A 518 -5.11 19.05 -16.65
CA VAL A 518 -3.65 19.13 -16.86
C VAL A 518 -3.41 20.27 -17.83
N LEU A 519 -2.56 21.23 -17.46
CA LEU A 519 -2.30 22.44 -18.22
C LEU A 519 -0.82 22.49 -18.60
N HIS A 520 -0.54 22.72 -19.88
CA HIS A 520 0.78 23.17 -20.33
C HIS A 520 0.89 24.65 -19.96
N THR A 521 1.64 24.97 -18.91
CA THR A 521 1.83 26.30 -18.34
C THR A 521 2.78 27.14 -19.19
N VAL A 522 2.21 27.79 -20.21
CA VAL A 522 2.96 28.67 -21.12
C VAL A 522 3.31 29.98 -20.42
N SER A 523 4.49 30.53 -20.69
CA SER A 523 4.91 31.84 -20.22
C SER A 523 3.89 32.94 -20.58
N GLY A 524 3.46 33.73 -19.61
CA GLY A 524 2.53 34.87 -19.81
C GLY A 524 1.05 34.48 -19.92
N SER A 525 0.69 33.25 -19.55
CA SER A 525 -0.69 32.75 -19.68
C SER A 525 -1.62 33.12 -18.50
N ASP A 526 -2.91 33.26 -18.81
CA ASP A 526 -4.04 33.30 -17.86
C ASP A 526 -4.98 32.12 -18.15
N TYR A 527 -5.15 31.20 -17.19
CA TYR A 527 -6.03 30.02 -17.35
C TYR A 527 -7.48 30.25 -16.92
N GLY A 528 -7.85 31.50 -16.67
CA GLY A 528 -9.24 31.95 -16.57
C GLY A 528 -9.95 31.60 -15.26
N TRP A 529 -9.24 31.20 -14.21
CA TRP A 529 -9.84 31.09 -12.88
C TRP A 529 -10.26 32.47 -12.38
N ARG A 530 -11.49 32.53 -11.87
CA ARG A 530 -12.22 33.68 -11.34
C ARG A 530 -13.21 33.15 -10.31
N ASN A 531 -13.51 33.94 -9.27
CA ASN A 531 -14.42 33.51 -8.22
C ASN A 531 -15.84 33.20 -8.75
N GLY A 532 -16.43 32.12 -8.22
CA GLY A 532 -17.81 31.74 -8.45
C GLY A 532 -18.13 31.58 -9.93
N THR A 533 -19.23 32.20 -10.38
CA THR A 533 -19.71 32.11 -11.77
C THR A 533 -18.88 32.90 -12.78
N GLY A 534 -17.81 33.60 -12.37
CA GLY A 534 -17.03 34.52 -13.22
C GLY A 534 -16.14 33.87 -14.28
N LYS A 535 -16.40 32.63 -14.70
CA LYS A 535 -15.57 31.89 -15.66
C LYS A 535 -15.37 32.65 -16.97
N TRP A 536 -14.15 32.62 -17.52
CA TRP A 536 -13.90 33.03 -18.90
C TRP A 536 -14.77 32.19 -19.84
N PRO A 537 -15.63 32.81 -20.65
CA PRO A 537 -16.42 32.07 -21.62
C PRO A 537 -15.51 31.42 -22.68
N GLU A 538 -15.86 30.22 -23.13
CA GLU A 538 -15.06 29.38 -24.04
C GLU A 538 -15.10 29.83 -25.51
N TRP A 539 -15.60 31.05 -25.80
CA TRP A 539 -15.86 31.47 -27.19
C TRP A 539 -14.61 31.74 -28.01
#